data_AF-A0A8T5MCJ7-F1
#
_entry.id   AF-A0A8T5MCJ7-F1
#
_cell.length_a   1.000
_cell.length_b   1.000
_cell.length_c   1.000
_cell.angle_alpha   90.00
_cell.angle_beta   90.00
_cell.angle_gamma   90.00
#
_symmetry.space_group_name_H-M   'P 1'
#
loop_
_entity.id
_entity.type
_entity.pdbx_description
1 polymer ?
#
loop_
_entity_poly.entity_id
_entity_poly.type
_entity_poly.pdbx_seq_one_letter_code
_entity_poly.pdbx_strand_id
1 'polypeptide(L)'
;MKKILTIVLVMLLVVGGSPLAFADNGDDTKPYLVKAQQLKANWQERKQETTQDIEEAKHNYLEAKQYYQEKRNQLQEKKEKLEQMKPQWQECQDSGGDDCLSVKEEFLGYGKEYAIHSADALIKYLDQVYNKIKLDEDLTMEETDEQLNEIRAQMDKVNGLKEIIDNATTKEELEGAVDELRALLQEIKPTLQHRVTNLYKNRIGQIIVRAEQLEVKLDKILDRAGESGYDTGELSKLINNFNELVASARDKYYDSQEILEDFHGKDTELVREAHALLKAAHQDLSSAQKILRDILHEIKGITGEGDDGFINETETCWEDRPDYRPGYDLGYFIWQANCKQNTWFVDWSGDSLQESTLDEVPAGYLMEGTIKVVDGEFFNVGIKAFEQFDTFEWTDNEIKFKAWVGPHFDGIHFQSTSNVIEFDLYVDGEYQEDLVYIGKDWENPAGIPFKLEGKASIMEEFDVICEEGQLFIKNECVDEIEEVEIEESDNNGIGKKYNLAIPTDIA
;
A
#
# COMPACT_ATOMS: atom_id res chain seq x y z
N MET A 1 21.65 -7.25 18.71
CA MET A 1 20.37 -7.72 19.28
C MET A 1 19.11 -6.98 18.78
N LYS A 2 19.20 -5.94 17.94
CA LYS A 2 18.00 -5.22 17.41
C LYS A 2 17.43 -5.75 16.08
N LYS A 3 18.11 -6.67 15.39
CA LYS A 3 17.66 -7.23 14.08
C LYS A 3 16.88 -8.55 14.18
N ILE A 4 16.87 -9.21 15.34
CA ILE A 4 16.19 -10.50 15.53
C ILE A 4 14.67 -10.31 15.79
N LEU A 5 14.25 -9.14 16.29
CA LEU A 5 12.86 -8.94 16.72
C LEU A 5 11.88 -8.58 15.59
N THR A 6 12.35 -7.97 14.50
CA THR A 6 11.51 -7.71 13.31
C THR A 6 11.16 -9.00 12.56
N ILE A 7 11.98 -10.05 12.72
CA ILE A 7 11.71 -11.40 12.19
C ILE A 7 10.67 -12.14 13.05
N VAL A 8 10.57 -11.84 14.35
CA VAL A 8 9.63 -12.50 15.27
C VAL A 8 8.18 -12.07 15.04
N LEU A 9 7.93 -10.83 14.61
CA LEU A 9 6.57 -10.36 14.29
C LEU A 9 6.05 -10.92 12.94
N VAL A 10 6.95 -11.32 12.02
CA VAL A 10 6.61 -11.95 10.74
C VAL A 10 6.55 -13.49 10.87
N MET A 11 7.31 -14.10 11.80
CA MET A 11 7.28 -15.56 12.04
C MET A 11 6.10 -16.04 12.91
N LEU A 12 5.47 -15.17 13.71
CA LEU A 12 4.26 -15.53 14.47
C LEU A 12 3.02 -15.77 13.59
N LEU A 13 3.08 -15.44 12.30
CA LEU A 13 2.03 -15.73 11.31
C LEU A 13 2.24 -17.06 10.55
N VAL A 14 3.31 -17.84 10.82
CA VAL A 14 3.67 -19.02 9.98
C VAL A 14 3.62 -20.37 10.73
N VAL A 15 3.35 -20.41 12.04
CA VAL A 15 3.35 -21.68 12.79
C VAL A 15 1.97 -22.03 13.31
N GLY A 16 1.15 -22.62 12.45
CA GLY A 16 -0.19 -23.12 12.80
C GLY A 16 -0.76 -24.07 11.76
N GLY A 17 -0.02 -25.11 11.37
CA GLY A 17 -0.49 -26.06 10.36
C GLY A 17 0.26 -27.38 10.39
N SER A 18 0.04 -28.20 11.42
CA SER A 18 0.39 -29.62 11.35
C SER A 18 -0.60 -30.29 10.39
N PRO A 19 -0.15 -30.94 9.29
CA PRO A 19 -1.05 -31.71 8.45
C PRO A 19 -1.54 -32.93 9.24
N LEU A 20 -2.77 -32.89 9.73
CA LEU A 20 -3.49 -34.08 10.17
C LEU A 20 -3.78 -34.93 8.93
N ALA A 21 -2.96 -35.97 8.74
CA ALA A 21 -3.19 -36.98 7.73
C ALA A 21 -4.43 -37.82 8.10
N PHE A 22 -5.60 -37.41 7.64
CA PHE A 22 -6.77 -38.27 7.60
C PHE A 22 -6.65 -39.21 6.39
N ALA A 23 -6.31 -40.46 6.66
CA ALA A 23 -6.43 -41.54 5.69
C ALA A 23 -7.89 -41.99 5.66
N ASP A 24 -8.66 -41.51 4.67
CA ASP A 24 -9.99 -42.05 4.38
C ASP A 24 -10.01 -42.66 2.97
N ASN A 25 -10.53 -43.88 2.90
CA ASN A 25 -10.58 -44.70 1.70
C ASN A 25 -11.94 -44.48 1.02
N GLY A 26 -11.98 -43.63 0.00
CA GLY A 26 -13.17 -43.41 -0.83
C GLY A 26 -12.88 -42.40 -1.93
N ASP A 27 -12.52 -42.91 -3.11
CA ASP A 27 -12.08 -42.17 -4.31
C ASP A 27 -13.26 -41.48 -5.01
N ASP A 28 -13.71 -40.36 -4.41
CA ASP A 28 -14.58 -39.34 -5.03
C ASP A 28 -14.12 -37.95 -4.54
N THR A 29 -12.83 -37.63 -4.69
CA THR A 29 -12.34 -36.27 -4.45
C THR A 29 -12.94 -35.35 -5.51
N LYS A 30 -13.92 -34.55 -5.08
CA LYS A 30 -14.68 -33.66 -5.95
C LYS A 30 -13.72 -32.73 -6.71
N PRO A 31 -13.87 -32.55 -8.05
CA PRO A 31 -12.93 -31.82 -8.90
C PRO A 31 -12.54 -30.41 -8.42
N TYR A 32 -13.42 -29.71 -7.70
CA TYR A 32 -13.15 -28.38 -7.16
C TYR A 32 -12.10 -28.38 -6.04
N LEU A 33 -12.00 -29.44 -5.23
CA LEU A 33 -10.98 -29.55 -4.18
C LEU A 33 -9.58 -29.61 -4.81
N VAL A 34 -9.46 -30.24 -5.98
CA VAL A 34 -8.19 -30.29 -6.72
C VAL A 34 -7.83 -28.90 -7.27
N LYS A 35 -8.79 -28.13 -7.82
CA LYS A 35 -8.56 -26.76 -8.32
C LYS A 35 -8.18 -25.80 -7.16
N ALA A 36 -8.87 -25.87 -6.03
CA ALA A 36 -8.56 -25.05 -4.85
C ALA A 36 -7.18 -25.39 -4.26
N GLN A 37 -6.81 -26.67 -4.20
CA GLN A 37 -5.47 -27.10 -3.79
C GLN A 37 -4.38 -26.59 -4.75
N GLN A 38 -4.65 -26.59 -6.06
CA GLN A 38 -3.75 -26.01 -7.06
C GLN A 38 -3.60 -24.50 -6.92
N LEU A 39 -4.71 -23.77 -6.73
CA LEU A 39 -4.67 -22.31 -6.51
C LEU A 39 -3.91 -21.95 -5.24
N LYS A 40 -4.14 -22.67 -4.14
CA LYS A 40 -3.40 -22.48 -2.88
C LYS A 40 -1.90 -22.77 -3.05
N ALA A 41 -1.55 -23.83 -3.79
CA ALA A 41 -0.15 -24.13 -4.11
C ALA A 41 0.49 -23.02 -4.95
N ASN A 42 -0.19 -22.55 -6.01
CA ASN A 42 0.28 -21.45 -6.85
C ASN A 42 0.44 -20.15 -6.06
N TRP A 43 -0.46 -19.86 -5.12
CA TRP A 43 -0.35 -18.70 -4.23
C TRP A 43 0.84 -18.81 -3.28
N GLN A 44 1.05 -19.98 -2.68
CA GLN A 44 2.20 -20.21 -1.81
C GLN A 44 3.52 -20.10 -2.58
N GLU A 45 3.57 -20.60 -3.81
CA GLU A 45 4.71 -20.48 -4.71
C GLU A 45 4.97 -19.01 -5.06
N ARG A 46 3.96 -18.26 -5.54
CA ARG A 46 4.09 -16.83 -5.84
C ARG A 46 4.49 -16.01 -4.62
N LYS A 47 3.95 -16.32 -3.44
CA LYS A 47 4.33 -15.66 -2.18
C LYS A 47 5.78 -15.95 -1.81
N GLN A 48 6.25 -17.18 -2.02
CA GLN A 48 7.64 -17.55 -1.80
C GLN A 48 8.56 -16.85 -2.80
N GLU A 49 8.22 -16.84 -4.09
CA GLU A 49 8.95 -16.12 -5.14
C GLU A 49 9.04 -14.62 -4.80
N THR A 50 7.91 -13.97 -4.52
CA THR A 50 7.85 -12.56 -4.12
C THR A 50 8.69 -12.28 -2.86
N THR A 51 8.64 -13.18 -1.86
CA THR A 51 9.46 -13.03 -0.65
C THR A 51 10.95 -13.16 -0.96
N GLN A 52 11.33 -14.11 -1.81
CA GLN A 52 12.72 -14.29 -2.25
C GLN A 52 13.21 -13.07 -3.04
N ASP A 53 12.40 -12.57 -3.97
CA ASP A 53 12.70 -11.39 -4.77
C ASP A 53 12.87 -10.15 -3.90
N ILE A 54 12.00 -9.96 -2.90
CA ILE A 54 12.11 -8.87 -1.93
C ILE A 54 13.38 -8.99 -1.08
N GLU A 55 13.70 -10.19 -0.57
CA GLU A 55 14.91 -10.40 0.24
C GLU A 55 16.19 -10.24 -0.59
N GLU A 56 16.19 -10.70 -1.85
CA GLU A 56 17.27 -10.47 -2.79
C GLU A 56 17.43 -8.97 -3.09
N ALA A 57 16.34 -8.27 -3.39
CA ALA A 57 16.36 -6.83 -3.64
C ALA A 57 16.83 -6.03 -2.41
N LYS A 58 16.46 -6.45 -1.19
CA LYS A 58 16.99 -5.87 0.06
C LYS A 58 18.47 -6.12 0.21
N HIS A 59 18.95 -7.34 -0.06
CA HIS A 59 20.36 -7.67 -0.03
C HIS A 59 21.15 -6.80 -1.01
N ASN A 60 20.70 -6.75 -2.27
CA ASN A 60 21.30 -5.95 -3.34
C ASN A 60 21.32 -4.46 -2.99
N TYR A 61 20.23 -3.93 -2.42
CA TYR A 61 20.19 -2.55 -1.92
C TYR A 61 21.23 -2.30 -0.82
N LEU A 62 21.38 -3.20 0.15
CA LEU A 62 22.35 -3.05 1.24
C LEU A 62 23.80 -3.11 0.73
N GLU A 63 24.08 -4.00 -0.23
CA GLU A 63 25.39 -4.10 -0.87
C GLU A 63 25.69 -2.83 -1.68
N ALA A 64 24.76 -2.37 -2.52
CA ALA A 64 24.87 -1.11 -3.27
C ALA A 64 25.05 0.09 -2.33
N LYS A 65 24.40 0.07 -1.16
CA LYS A 65 24.57 1.07 -0.10
C LYS A 65 25.98 1.15 0.45
N GLN A 66 26.54 0.00 0.82
CA GLN A 66 27.91 -0.08 1.35
C GLN A 66 28.92 0.32 0.28
N TYR A 67 28.73 -0.15 -0.95
CA TYR A 67 29.70 0.07 -2.01
C TYR A 67 29.75 1.53 -2.46
N TYR A 68 28.62 2.23 -2.50
CA TYR A 68 28.60 3.68 -2.69
C TYR A 68 29.35 4.44 -1.59
N GLN A 69 29.21 4.03 -0.32
CA GLN A 69 29.93 4.68 0.77
C GLN A 69 31.45 4.53 0.59
N GLU A 70 31.90 3.36 0.16
CA GLU A 70 33.30 3.12 -0.19
C GLU A 70 33.75 4.04 -1.33
N LYS A 71 33.01 4.09 -2.44
CA LYS A 71 33.33 4.94 -3.60
C LYS A 71 33.33 6.43 -3.27
N ARG A 72 32.42 6.87 -2.40
CA ARG A 72 32.39 8.24 -1.89
C ARG A 72 33.63 8.58 -1.06
N ASN A 73 34.13 7.64 -0.25
CA ASN A 73 35.36 7.84 0.52
C ASN A 73 36.59 7.89 -0.39
N GLN A 74 36.67 7.00 -1.40
CA GLN A 74 37.74 7.03 -2.41
C GLN A 74 37.73 8.35 -3.18
N LEU A 75 36.55 8.82 -3.59
CA LEU A 75 36.37 10.11 -4.25
C LEU A 75 36.92 11.26 -3.40
N GLN A 76 36.65 11.26 -2.09
CA GLN A 76 37.14 12.27 -1.17
C GLN A 76 38.68 12.24 -1.06
N GLU A 77 39.30 11.07 -0.97
CA GLU A 77 40.76 10.93 -0.94
C GLU A 77 41.40 11.47 -2.23
N LYS A 78 40.84 11.13 -3.39
CA LYS A 78 41.35 11.61 -4.70
C LYS A 78 41.18 13.12 -4.86
N LYS A 79 40.09 13.67 -4.35
CA LYS A 79 39.87 15.13 -4.31
C LYS A 79 40.97 15.84 -3.53
N GLU A 80 41.34 15.30 -2.37
CA GLU A 80 42.38 15.88 -1.51
C GLU A 80 43.75 15.86 -2.19
N LYS A 81 44.11 14.76 -2.87
CA LYS A 81 45.35 14.67 -3.65
C LYS A 81 45.38 15.68 -4.80
N LEU A 82 44.27 15.82 -5.53
CA LEU A 82 44.16 16.79 -6.63
C LEU A 82 44.32 18.24 -6.13
N GLU A 83 43.68 18.59 -5.01
CA GLU A 83 43.83 19.93 -4.40
C GLU A 83 45.26 20.19 -3.88
N GLN A 84 45.96 19.16 -3.40
CA GLN A 84 47.38 19.28 -3.02
C GLN A 84 48.30 19.51 -4.23
N MET A 85 47.96 18.97 -5.40
CA MET A 85 48.74 19.12 -6.63
C MET A 85 48.53 20.46 -7.34
N LYS A 86 47.38 21.10 -7.09
CA LYS A 86 46.95 22.33 -7.75
C LYS A 86 47.94 23.51 -7.66
N PRO A 87 48.60 23.79 -6.52
CA PRO A 87 49.60 24.85 -6.44
C PRO A 87 50.84 24.57 -7.29
N GLN A 88 51.30 23.32 -7.33
CA GLN A 88 52.47 22.92 -8.12
C GLN A 88 52.18 23.08 -9.62
N TRP A 89 50.97 22.72 -10.03
CA TRP A 89 50.50 22.95 -11.40
C TRP A 89 50.46 24.45 -11.75
N GLN A 90 49.97 25.31 -10.85
CA GLN A 90 49.95 26.75 -11.07
C GLN A 90 51.36 27.34 -11.25
N GLU A 91 52.32 26.94 -10.41
CA GLU A 91 53.72 27.38 -10.51
C GLU A 91 54.39 26.89 -11.82
N CYS A 92 54.03 25.69 -12.28
CA CYS A 92 54.47 25.14 -13.56
C CYS A 92 53.91 25.93 -14.76
N GLN A 93 52.65 26.38 -14.72
CA GLN A 93 52.09 27.24 -15.77
C GLN A 93 52.84 28.57 -15.94
N ASP A 94 53.39 29.12 -14.86
CA ASP A 94 54.07 30.42 -14.86
C ASP A 94 55.56 30.33 -15.27
N SER A 95 56.21 29.17 -15.04
CA SER A 95 57.68 29.03 -15.14
C SER A 95 58.19 28.43 -16.46
N GLY A 96 57.39 27.64 -17.18
CA GLY A 96 57.72 27.12 -18.52
C GLY A 96 58.98 26.24 -18.62
N GLY A 97 59.50 25.71 -17.50
CA GLY A 97 60.71 24.86 -17.47
C GLY A 97 60.42 23.39 -17.77
N ASP A 98 61.46 22.60 -18.10
CA ASP A 98 61.34 21.17 -18.42
C ASP A 98 60.76 20.31 -17.27
N ASP A 99 60.95 20.72 -16.01
CA ASP A 99 60.34 20.10 -14.81
C ASP A 99 58.79 20.21 -14.80
N CYS A 100 58.20 21.05 -15.65
CA CYS A 100 56.75 21.22 -15.76
C CYS A 100 56.07 20.06 -16.51
N LEU A 101 56.80 19.27 -17.29
CA LEU A 101 56.23 18.13 -18.02
C LEU A 101 55.75 17.02 -17.08
N SER A 102 56.54 16.67 -16.06
CA SER A 102 56.14 15.64 -15.08
C SER A 102 54.96 16.12 -14.23
N VAL A 103 54.97 17.38 -13.78
CA VAL A 103 53.87 17.98 -13.02
C VAL A 103 52.57 17.99 -13.86
N LYS A 104 52.67 18.26 -15.16
CA LYS A 104 51.54 18.19 -16.09
C LYS A 104 50.95 16.79 -16.21
N GLU A 105 51.81 15.78 -16.41
CA GLU A 105 51.38 14.39 -16.54
C GLU A 105 50.74 13.87 -15.25
N GLU A 106 51.35 14.16 -14.09
CA GLU A 106 50.81 13.78 -12.79
C GLU A 106 49.47 14.49 -12.49
N PHE A 107 49.37 15.80 -12.78
CA PHE A 107 48.12 16.55 -12.60
C PHE A 107 46.99 15.99 -13.48
N LEU A 108 47.30 15.67 -14.75
CA LEU A 108 46.34 15.01 -15.64
C LEU A 108 45.92 13.64 -15.10
N GLY A 109 46.87 12.84 -14.62
CA GLY A 109 46.61 11.54 -13.99
C GLY A 109 45.67 11.64 -12.80
N TYR A 110 45.95 12.54 -11.86
CA TYR A 110 45.07 12.77 -10.70
C TYR A 110 43.70 13.32 -11.09
N GLY A 111 43.64 14.19 -12.10
CA GLY A 111 42.38 14.70 -12.66
C GLY A 111 41.50 13.57 -13.21
N LYS A 112 42.08 12.65 -13.98
CA LYS A 112 41.39 11.45 -14.46
C LYS A 112 40.88 10.58 -13.33
N GLU A 113 41.75 10.24 -12.37
CA GLU A 113 41.37 9.39 -11.24
C GLU A 113 40.19 10.02 -10.50
N TYR A 114 40.26 11.30 -10.17
CA TYR A 114 39.16 12.00 -9.49
C TYR A 114 37.85 11.97 -10.29
N ALA A 115 37.91 12.22 -11.60
CA ALA A 115 36.76 12.22 -12.48
C ALA A 115 36.14 10.81 -12.64
N ILE A 116 36.96 9.77 -12.80
CA ILE A 116 36.53 8.36 -12.84
C ILE A 116 35.84 7.97 -11.52
N HIS A 117 36.44 8.32 -10.38
CA HIS A 117 35.84 8.04 -9.08
C HIS A 117 34.54 8.83 -8.85
N SER A 118 34.40 10.00 -9.46
CA SER A 118 33.14 10.77 -9.43
C SER A 118 32.05 10.06 -10.23
N ALA A 119 32.37 9.58 -11.43
CA ALA A 119 31.47 8.77 -12.26
C ALA A 119 31.07 7.46 -11.55
N ASP A 120 32.03 6.74 -10.95
CA ASP A 120 31.76 5.52 -10.17
C ASP A 120 30.79 5.78 -9.01
N ALA A 121 31.03 6.85 -8.23
CA ALA A 121 30.16 7.22 -7.12
C ALA A 121 28.74 7.55 -7.59
N LEU A 122 28.60 8.19 -8.75
CA LEU A 122 27.30 8.49 -9.35
C LEU A 122 26.57 7.23 -9.84
N ILE A 123 27.26 6.33 -10.56
CA ILE A 123 26.70 5.03 -10.98
C ILE A 123 26.19 4.25 -9.76
N LYS A 124 26.93 4.28 -8.64
CA LYS A 124 26.50 3.59 -7.41
C LYS A 124 25.37 4.26 -6.68
N TYR A 125 25.22 5.57 -6.80
CA TYR A 125 24.01 6.23 -6.32
C TYR A 125 22.79 5.86 -7.18
N LEU A 126 22.93 5.84 -8.51
CA LEU A 126 21.88 5.40 -9.44
C LEU A 126 21.45 3.97 -9.17
N ASP A 127 22.40 3.05 -8.98
CA ASP A 127 22.18 1.63 -8.63
C ASP A 127 21.41 1.47 -7.31
N GLN A 128 21.68 2.31 -6.30
CA GLN A 128 20.88 2.33 -5.07
C GLN A 128 19.43 2.77 -5.30
N VAL A 129 19.23 3.83 -6.09
CA VAL A 129 17.88 4.32 -6.39
C VAL A 129 17.11 3.28 -7.19
N TYR A 130 17.76 2.65 -8.18
CA TYR A 130 17.22 1.52 -8.94
C TYR A 130 16.73 0.39 -8.02
N ASN A 131 17.58 -0.08 -7.10
CA ASN A 131 17.20 -1.14 -6.17
C ASN A 131 16.14 -0.69 -5.15
N LYS A 132 16.06 0.60 -4.84
CA LYS A 132 15.02 1.14 -3.96
C LYS A 132 13.65 1.16 -4.66
N ILE A 133 13.60 1.53 -5.94
CA ILE A 133 12.37 1.52 -6.75
C ILE A 133 11.82 0.09 -6.87
N LYS A 134 12.69 -0.89 -7.11
CA LYS A 134 12.30 -2.31 -7.13
C LYS A 134 11.66 -2.83 -5.85
N LEU A 135 11.93 -2.19 -4.72
CA LEU A 135 11.39 -2.57 -3.40
C LEU A 135 10.10 -1.82 -3.06
N ASP A 136 9.61 -0.95 -3.95
CA ASP A 136 8.41 -0.18 -3.73
C ASP A 136 7.20 -0.97 -4.25
N GLU A 137 6.35 -1.38 -3.32
CA GLU A 137 5.13 -2.15 -3.60
C GLU A 137 3.96 -1.27 -4.05
N ASP A 138 4.09 0.06 -3.95
CA ASP A 138 3.03 1.02 -4.31
C ASP A 138 3.11 1.48 -5.77
N LEU A 139 4.20 1.18 -6.48
CA LEU A 139 4.33 1.51 -7.88
C LEU A 139 3.69 0.42 -8.72
N THR A 140 2.96 0.83 -9.76
CA THR A 140 2.51 -0.12 -10.79
C THR A 140 3.71 -0.73 -11.51
N MET A 141 3.50 -1.87 -12.16
CA MET A 141 4.55 -2.52 -12.95
C MET A 141 5.06 -1.62 -14.08
N GLU A 142 4.16 -0.88 -14.73
CA GLU A 142 4.50 0.06 -15.81
C GLU A 142 5.35 1.24 -15.29
N GLU A 143 4.91 1.91 -14.22
CA GLU A 143 5.67 3.01 -13.61
C GLU A 143 7.04 2.54 -13.12
N THR A 144 7.10 1.33 -12.54
CA THR A 144 8.35 0.71 -12.11
C THR A 144 9.30 0.55 -13.30
N ASP A 145 8.84 -0.06 -14.39
CA ASP A 145 9.67 -0.31 -15.56
C ASP A 145 10.13 0.98 -16.24
N GLU A 146 9.26 1.98 -16.37
CA GLU A 146 9.61 3.30 -16.89
C GLU A 146 10.76 3.91 -16.07
N GLN A 147 10.60 3.98 -14.75
CA GLN A 147 11.59 4.60 -13.88
C GLN A 147 12.93 3.84 -13.87
N LEU A 148 12.88 2.50 -13.90
CA LEU A 148 14.09 1.68 -13.95
C LEU A 148 14.83 1.85 -15.28
N ASN A 149 14.12 1.98 -16.40
CA ASN A 149 14.72 2.19 -17.71
C ASN A 149 15.39 3.56 -17.83
N GLU A 150 14.79 4.61 -17.28
CA GLU A 150 15.41 5.93 -17.25
C GLU A 150 16.71 5.94 -16.42
N ILE A 151 16.72 5.27 -15.27
CA ILE A 151 17.93 5.14 -14.44
C ILE A 151 19.03 4.37 -15.17
N ARG A 152 18.69 3.28 -15.87
CA ARG A 152 19.65 2.54 -16.70
C ARG A 152 20.24 3.42 -17.79
N ALA A 153 19.41 4.18 -18.50
CA ALA A 153 19.87 5.12 -19.53
C ALA A 153 20.82 6.18 -18.95
N GLN A 154 20.59 6.66 -17.72
CA GLN A 154 21.52 7.55 -17.03
C GLN A 154 22.83 6.85 -16.65
N MET A 155 22.79 5.61 -16.17
CA MET A 155 23.99 4.81 -15.87
C MET A 155 24.85 4.62 -17.13
N ASP A 156 24.22 4.34 -18.28
CA ASP A 156 24.92 4.18 -19.56
C ASP A 156 25.61 5.47 -20.01
N LYS A 157 24.94 6.62 -19.87
CA LYS A 157 25.56 7.94 -20.14
C LYS A 157 26.78 8.18 -19.25
N VAL A 158 26.71 7.86 -17.95
CA VAL A 158 27.84 8.03 -17.04
C VAL A 158 28.99 7.08 -17.38
N ASN A 159 28.70 5.83 -17.77
CA ASN A 159 29.71 4.89 -18.23
C ASN A 159 30.41 5.37 -19.51
N GLY A 160 29.67 5.91 -20.48
CA GLY A 160 30.25 6.49 -21.69
C GLY A 160 31.21 7.64 -21.38
N LEU A 161 30.82 8.55 -20.48
CA LEU A 161 31.70 9.64 -20.04
C LEU A 161 32.94 9.14 -19.31
N LYS A 162 32.80 8.09 -18.49
CA LYS A 162 33.92 7.45 -17.79
C LYS A 162 34.96 6.90 -18.77
N GLU A 163 34.54 6.29 -19.88
CA GLU A 163 35.46 5.82 -20.93
C GLU A 163 36.18 6.98 -21.65
N ILE A 164 35.48 8.10 -21.90
CA ILE A 164 36.10 9.30 -22.48
C ILE A 164 37.16 9.88 -21.53
N ILE A 165 36.85 9.96 -20.23
CA ILE A 165 37.77 10.44 -19.19
C ILE A 165 39.03 9.56 -19.12
N ASP A 166 38.86 8.24 -19.14
CA ASP A 166 39.98 7.29 -19.09
C ASP A 166 40.92 7.43 -20.29
N ASN A 167 40.35 7.65 -21.48
CA ASN A 167 41.08 7.79 -22.73
C ASN A 167 41.68 9.19 -22.99
N ALA A 168 41.32 10.22 -22.21
CA ALA A 168 41.78 11.59 -22.43
C ALA A 168 43.31 11.69 -22.38
N THR A 169 43.97 12.18 -23.41
CA THR A 169 45.45 12.32 -23.43
C THR A 169 45.91 13.75 -23.16
N THR A 170 44.98 14.70 -23.24
CA THR A 170 45.23 16.12 -23.05
C THR A 170 44.35 16.70 -21.94
N LYS A 171 44.73 17.88 -21.46
CA LYS A 171 43.98 18.61 -20.44
C LYS A 171 42.61 19.01 -20.98
N GLU A 172 42.57 19.47 -22.22
CA GLU A 172 41.37 19.97 -22.88
C GLU A 172 40.33 18.86 -23.10
N GLU A 173 40.78 17.65 -23.49
CA GLU A 173 39.92 16.46 -23.58
C GLU A 173 39.34 16.09 -22.21
N LEU A 174 40.16 16.09 -21.15
CA LEU A 174 39.71 15.80 -19.80
C LEU A 174 38.73 16.86 -19.28
N GLU A 175 39.01 18.14 -19.49
CA GLU A 175 38.14 19.25 -19.06
C GLU A 175 36.77 19.16 -19.73
N GLY A 176 36.72 18.90 -21.05
CA GLY A 176 35.46 18.71 -21.77
C GLY A 176 34.62 17.56 -21.19
N ALA A 177 35.23 16.40 -20.96
CA ALA A 177 34.54 15.24 -20.40
C ALA A 177 34.07 15.46 -18.96
N VAL A 178 34.85 16.17 -18.14
CA VAL A 178 34.49 16.54 -16.76
C VAL A 178 33.34 17.54 -16.73
N ASP A 179 33.30 18.49 -17.66
CA ASP A 179 32.22 19.47 -17.76
C ASP A 179 30.91 18.81 -18.19
N GLU A 180 30.96 17.85 -19.13
CA GLU A 180 29.80 17.03 -19.49
C GLU A 180 29.31 16.18 -18.31
N LEU A 181 30.22 15.55 -17.56
CA LEU A 181 29.87 14.80 -16.34
C LEU A 181 29.21 15.71 -15.28
N ARG A 182 29.72 16.94 -15.12
CA ARG A 182 29.15 17.92 -14.19
C ARG A 182 27.75 18.36 -14.64
N ALA A 183 27.55 18.61 -15.93
CA ALA A 183 26.25 18.98 -16.48
C ALA A 183 25.23 17.85 -16.29
N LEU A 184 25.61 16.61 -16.58
CA LEU A 184 24.78 15.43 -16.35
C LEU A 184 24.42 15.28 -14.87
N LEU A 185 25.39 15.47 -13.96
CA LEU A 185 25.12 15.43 -12.51
C LEU A 185 24.11 16.51 -12.08
N GLN A 186 24.22 17.72 -12.63
CA GLN A 186 23.28 18.81 -12.34
C GLN A 186 21.87 18.51 -12.86
N GLU A 187 21.77 17.81 -13.99
CA GLU A 187 20.50 17.38 -14.59
C GLU A 187 19.82 16.27 -13.78
N ILE A 188 20.55 15.20 -13.44
CA ILE A 188 19.95 14.00 -12.82
C ILE A 188 19.69 14.19 -11.32
N LYS A 189 20.48 15.01 -10.63
CA LYS A 189 20.42 15.10 -9.16
C LYS A 189 19.04 15.53 -8.64
N PRO A 190 18.40 16.61 -9.13
CA PRO A 190 17.07 17.00 -8.66
C PRO A 190 16.04 15.87 -8.90
N THR A 191 16.05 15.27 -10.08
CA THR A 191 15.14 14.17 -10.45
C THR A 191 15.30 12.95 -9.55
N LEU A 192 16.55 12.54 -9.26
CA LEU A 192 16.80 11.42 -8.35
C LEU A 192 16.38 11.73 -6.92
N GLN A 193 16.64 12.96 -6.44
CA GLN A 193 16.20 13.39 -5.12
C GLN A 193 14.67 13.37 -5.02
N HIS A 194 13.98 13.86 -6.05
CA HIS A 194 12.52 13.85 -6.12
C HIS A 194 11.98 12.42 -6.06
N ARG A 195 12.50 11.50 -6.89
CA ARG A 195 12.11 10.08 -6.86
C ARG A 195 12.32 9.45 -5.50
N VAL A 196 13.52 9.59 -4.92
CA VAL A 196 13.83 9.05 -3.60
C VAL A 196 12.88 9.59 -2.52
N THR A 197 12.47 10.85 -2.65
CA THR A 197 11.54 11.53 -1.75
C THR A 197 10.12 11.00 -1.92
N ASN A 198 9.64 10.79 -3.16
CA ASN A 198 8.34 10.16 -3.42
C ASN A 198 8.25 8.72 -2.89
N LEU A 199 9.28 7.90 -3.10
CA LEU A 199 9.33 6.54 -2.50
C LEU A 199 9.26 6.60 -0.96
N TYR A 200 9.79 7.68 -0.36
CA TYR A 200 9.70 7.87 1.08
C TYR A 200 8.32 8.36 1.52
N LYS A 201 7.72 9.26 0.73
CA LYS A 201 6.35 9.77 0.87
C LYS A 201 5.36 8.61 0.89
N ASN A 202 5.32 7.78 -0.15
CA ASN A 202 4.36 6.66 -0.27
C ASN A 202 4.38 5.77 0.97
N ARG A 203 5.58 5.33 1.38
CA ARG A 203 5.79 4.52 2.58
C ARG A 203 5.32 5.20 3.87
N ILE A 204 5.53 6.50 4.03
CA ILE A 204 5.07 7.22 5.22
C ILE A 204 3.55 7.36 5.22
N GLY A 205 2.94 7.63 4.06
CA GLY A 205 1.48 7.67 3.91
C GLY A 205 0.82 6.37 4.35
N GLN A 206 1.33 5.22 3.91
CA GLN A 206 0.83 3.92 4.36
C GLN A 206 0.89 3.74 5.89
N ILE A 207 1.98 4.19 6.53
CA ILE A 207 2.14 4.07 7.98
C ILE A 207 1.14 4.99 8.70
N ILE A 208 0.87 6.18 8.16
CA ILE A 208 -0.13 7.11 8.70
C ILE A 208 -1.52 6.47 8.65
N VAL A 209 -1.95 5.94 7.50
CA VAL A 209 -3.27 5.29 7.35
C VAL A 209 -3.44 4.15 8.38
N ARG A 210 -2.42 3.32 8.57
CA ARG A 210 -2.45 2.26 9.58
C ARG A 210 -2.49 2.80 11.01
N ALA A 211 -1.82 3.93 11.27
CA ALA A 211 -1.83 4.57 12.57
C ALA A 211 -3.21 5.18 12.89
N GLU A 212 -3.87 5.83 11.93
CA GLU A 212 -5.23 6.38 12.08
C GLU A 212 -6.25 5.26 12.37
N GLN A 213 -6.14 4.12 11.68
CA GLN A 213 -6.96 2.94 12.00
C GLN A 213 -6.73 2.43 13.43
N LEU A 214 -5.52 2.59 13.97
CA LEU A 214 -5.22 2.25 15.36
C LEU A 214 -5.80 3.27 16.33
N GLU A 215 -5.82 4.57 16.03
CA GLU A 215 -6.47 5.59 16.88
C GLU A 215 -7.93 5.20 17.17
N VAL A 216 -8.70 4.90 16.13
CA VAL A 216 -10.11 4.47 16.25
C VAL A 216 -10.26 3.20 17.09
N LYS A 217 -9.34 2.24 16.95
CA LYS A 217 -9.36 0.99 17.74
C LYS A 217 -9.03 1.26 19.21
N LEU A 218 -8.08 2.14 19.47
CA LEU A 218 -7.64 2.50 20.82
C LEU A 218 -8.73 3.26 21.57
N ASP A 219 -9.44 4.16 20.90
CA ASP A 219 -10.60 4.86 21.50
C ASP A 219 -11.70 3.87 21.90
N LYS A 220 -12.04 2.92 21.02
CA LYS A 220 -12.98 1.84 21.35
C LYS A 220 -12.53 0.95 22.50
N ILE A 221 -11.23 0.75 22.68
CA ILE A 221 -10.67 0.00 23.81
C ILE A 221 -10.81 0.83 25.09
N LEU A 222 -10.52 2.13 25.02
CA LEU A 222 -10.63 3.06 26.13
C LEU A 222 -12.07 3.14 26.66
N ASP A 223 -13.05 3.26 25.75
CA ASP A 223 -14.47 3.32 26.10
C ASP A 223 -14.92 2.04 26.82
N ARG A 224 -14.61 0.86 26.26
CA ARG A 224 -14.96 -0.44 26.86
C ARG A 224 -14.32 -0.65 28.23
N ALA A 225 -13.07 -0.20 28.42
CA ALA A 225 -12.40 -0.26 29.71
C ALA A 225 -13.11 0.65 30.75
N GLY A 226 -13.55 1.84 30.33
CA GLY A 226 -14.31 2.75 31.17
C GLY A 226 -15.68 2.20 31.56
N GLU A 227 -16.43 1.64 30.61
CA GLU A 227 -17.73 0.99 30.85
C GLU A 227 -17.63 -0.20 31.81
N SER A 228 -16.53 -0.94 31.74
CA SER A 228 -16.24 -2.07 32.64
C SER A 228 -15.78 -1.63 34.04
N GLY A 229 -15.70 -0.32 34.29
CA GLY A 229 -15.35 0.25 35.60
C GLY A 229 -13.86 0.24 35.92
N TYR A 230 -12.99 0.05 34.93
CA TYR A 230 -11.54 0.15 35.12
C TYR A 230 -11.09 1.63 35.20
N ASP A 231 -10.00 1.89 35.92
CA ASP A 231 -9.36 3.21 35.90
C ASP A 231 -8.60 3.40 34.59
N THR A 232 -9.09 4.30 33.74
CA THR A 232 -8.53 4.56 32.41
C THR A 232 -7.64 5.81 32.35
N GLY A 233 -7.29 6.41 33.49
CA GLY A 233 -6.58 7.69 33.53
C GLY A 233 -5.23 7.68 32.79
N GLU A 234 -4.37 6.69 33.05
CA GLU A 234 -3.07 6.61 32.37
C GLU A 234 -3.21 6.12 30.92
N LEU A 235 -4.12 5.17 30.66
CA LEU A 235 -4.42 4.69 29.30
C LEU A 235 -4.88 5.83 28.38
N SER A 236 -5.84 6.64 28.83
CA SER A 236 -6.34 7.81 28.09
C SER A 236 -5.22 8.79 27.76
N LYS A 237 -4.34 9.06 28.71
CA LYS A 237 -3.19 9.95 28.50
C LYS A 237 -2.19 9.40 27.47
N LEU A 238 -1.93 8.09 27.50
CA LEU A 238 -1.06 7.45 26.50
C LEU A 238 -1.69 7.49 25.10
N ILE A 239 -2.99 7.21 24.98
CA ILE A 239 -3.72 7.30 23.71
C ILE A 239 -3.70 8.73 23.17
N ASN A 240 -3.96 9.75 24.00
CA ASN A 240 -3.88 11.15 23.58
C ASN A 240 -2.48 11.51 23.04
N ASN A 241 -1.40 11.09 23.72
CA ASN A 241 -0.04 11.34 23.24
C ASN A 241 0.25 10.59 21.92
N PHE A 242 -0.30 9.39 21.74
CA PHE A 242 -0.20 8.66 20.49
C PHE A 242 -0.90 9.44 19.36
N ASN A 243 -2.15 9.87 19.58
CA ASN A 243 -2.95 10.58 18.60
C ASN A 243 -2.31 11.93 18.22
N GLU A 244 -1.77 12.67 19.18
CA GLU A 244 -1.03 13.93 18.93
C GLU A 244 0.18 13.71 18.01
N LEU A 245 0.93 12.61 18.18
CA LEU A 245 2.08 12.29 17.32
C LEU A 245 1.66 11.85 15.92
N VAL A 246 0.56 11.10 15.80
CA VAL A 246 0.01 10.68 14.50
C VAL A 246 -0.51 11.89 13.73
N ALA A 247 -1.27 12.77 14.38
CA ALA A 247 -1.72 14.04 13.80
C ALA A 247 -0.52 14.90 13.36
N SER A 248 0.49 15.05 14.22
CA SER A 248 1.70 15.81 13.89
C SER A 248 2.48 15.21 12.71
N ALA A 249 2.50 13.89 12.57
CA ALA A 249 3.11 13.21 11.43
C ALA A 249 2.32 13.43 10.13
N ARG A 250 0.99 13.38 10.23
CA ARG A 250 0.06 13.62 9.13
C ARG A 250 0.17 15.04 8.58
N ASP A 251 0.21 16.04 9.44
CA ASP A 251 0.35 17.44 9.01
C ASP A 251 1.65 17.63 8.21
N LYS A 252 2.79 17.14 8.75
CA LYS A 252 4.08 17.22 8.04
C LYS A 252 4.11 16.41 6.74
N TYR A 253 3.34 15.32 6.69
CA TYR A 253 3.18 14.55 5.47
C TYR A 253 2.46 15.36 4.40
N TYR A 254 1.31 15.97 4.72
CA TYR A 254 0.58 16.81 3.77
C TYR A 254 1.36 18.06 3.36
N ASP A 255 2.01 18.75 4.30
CA ASP A 255 2.90 19.87 3.98
C ASP A 255 4.00 19.45 2.98
N SER A 256 4.54 18.22 3.14
CA SER A 256 5.54 17.70 2.21
C SER A 256 4.97 17.33 0.84
N GLN A 257 3.69 16.93 0.76
CA GLN A 257 3.02 16.64 -0.51
C GLN A 257 2.83 17.93 -1.31
N GLU A 258 2.31 18.98 -0.67
CA GLU A 258 2.10 20.30 -1.29
C GLU A 258 3.41 20.84 -1.90
N ILE A 259 4.51 20.75 -1.16
CA ILE A 259 5.84 21.17 -1.65
C ILE A 259 6.32 20.33 -2.86
N LEU A 260 5.97 19.05 -2.92
CA LEU A 260 6.35 18.18 -4.03
C LEU A 260 5.49 18.39 -5.28
N GLU A 261 4.23 18.81 -5.12
CA GLU A 261 3.35 19.17 -6.24
C GLU A 261 3.86 20.41 -7.00
N ASP A 262 4.48 21.35 -6.28
CA ASP A 262 5.13 22.53 -6.86
C ASP A 262 6.48 22.25 -7.55
N PHE A 263 6.97 21.01 -7.52
CA PHE A 263 8.29 20.67 -8.07
C PHE A 263 8.27 20.58 -9.61
N HIS A 264 8.91 21.55 -10.27
CA HIS A 264 9.07 21.59 -11.73
C HIS A 264 10.46 21.13 -12.23
N GLY A 265 11.08 20.13 -11.58
CA GLY A 265 12.24 19.41 -12.12
C GLY A 265 13.64 20.01 -11.85
N LYS A 266 13.76 21.24 -11.36
CA LYS A 266 15.07 21.89 -11.09
C LYS A 266 15.28 22.38 -9.67
N ASP A 267 14.21 22.51 -8.88
CA ASP A 267 14.31 23.08 -7.55
C ASP A 267 14.73 22.04 -6.51
N THR A 268 16.04 21.96 -6.26
CA THR A 268 16.58 21.04 -5.25
C THR A 268 16.25 21.45 -3.82
N GLU A 269 15.89 22.71 -3.58
CA GLU A 269 15.58 23.20 -2.24
C GLU A 269 14.18 22.77 -1.81
N LEU A 270 13.18 22.85 -2.69
CA LEU A 270 11.84 22.31 -2.43
C LEU A 270 11.89 20.82 -2.09
N VAL A 271 12.61 20.02 -2.89
CA VAL A 271 12.76 18.58 -2.62
C VAL A 271 13.46 18.32 -1.28
N ARG A 272 14.44 19.15 -0.91
CA ARG A 272 15.16 19.02 0.37
C ARG A 272 14.26 19.36 1.55
N GLU A 273 13.42 20.37 1.40
CA GLU A 273 12.43 20.79 2.41
C GLU A 273 11.37 19.71 2.61
N ALA A 274 10.73 19.23 1.54
CA ALA A 274 9.77 18.13 1.59
C ALA A 274 10.39 16.88 2.25
N HIS A 275 11.62 16.52 1.87
CA HIS A 275 12.32 15.38 2.48
C HIS A 275 12.58 15.56 3.98
N ALA A 276 12.86 16.80 4.43
CA ALA A 276 13.04 17.09 5.84
C ALA A 276 11.74 16.92 6.63
N LEU A 277 10.60 17.36 6.07
CA LEU A 277 9.26 17.17 6.65
C LEU A 277 8.90 15.69 6.75
N LEU A 278 9.08 14.91 5.68
CA LEU A 278 8.84 13.46 5.72
C LEU A 278 9.71 12.74 6.75
N LYS A 279 10.96 13.19 6.94
CA LYS A 279 11.85 12.64 7.97
C LYS A 279 11.34 12.97 9.37
N ALA A 280 10.79 14.17 9.58
CA ALA A 280 10.17 14.54 10.85
C ALA A 280 8.88 13.75 11.09
N ALA A 281 8.01 13.58 10.08
CA ALA A 281 6.84 12.72 10.17
C ALA A 281 7.21 11.28 10.57
N HIS A 282 8.26 10.71 9.96
CA HIS A 282 8.77 9.40 10.34
C HIS A 282 9.27 9.34 11.81
N GLN A 283 9.88 10.42 12.32
CA GLN A 283 10.32 10.48 13.72
C GLN A 283 9.15 10.49 14.69
N ASP A 284 8.07 11.19 14.35
CA ASP A 284 6.84 11.22 15.13
C ASP A 284 6.17 9.85 15.13
N LEU A 285 6.01 9.20 13.97
CA LEU A 285 5.49 7.83 13.88
C LEU A 285 6.35 6.81 14.64
N SER A 286 7.68 6.97 14.59
CA SER A 286 8.59 6.14 15.38
C SER A 286 8.42 6.33 16.90
N SER A 287 8.01 7.53 17.31
CA SER A 287 7.73 7.86 18.70
C SER A 287 6.34 7.36 19.11
N ALA A 288 5.33 7.52 18.25
CA ALA A 288 4.00 6.96 18.41
C ALA A 288 4.08 5.43 18.59
N GLN A 289 4.90 4.74 17.79
CA GLN A 289 5.13 3.31 17.94
C GLN A 289 5.69 2.91 19.33
N LYS A 290 6.49 3.78 19.97
CA LYS A 290 6.96 3.51 21.33
C LYS A 290 5.80 3.62 22.31
N ILE A 291 5.01 4.68 22.22
CA ILE A 291 3.83 4.91 23.05
C ILE A 291 2.81 3.77 22.87
N LEU A 292 2.61 3.30 21.64
CA LEU A 292 1.75 2.16 21.35
C LEU A 292 2.15 0.92 22.15
N ARG A 293 3.45 0.65 22.35
CA ARG A 293 3.87 -0.47 23.20
C ARG A 293 3.51 -0.27 24.66
N ASP A 294 3.57 0.97 25.14
CA ASP A 294 3.20 1.31 26.50
C ASP A 294 1.68 1.20 26.69
N ILE A 295 0.89 1.63 25.69
CA ILE A 295 -0.56 1.41 25.61
C ILE A 295 -0.91 -0.07 25.70
N LEU A 296 -0.26 -0.91 24.88
CA LEU A 296 -0.49 -2.36 24.90
C LEU A 296 -0.11 -2.99 26.25
N HIS A 297 0.91 -2.47 26.92
CA HIS A 297 1.29 -2.91 28.27
C HIS A 297 0.24 -2.52 29.31
N GLU A 298 -0.29 -1.30 29.23
CA GLU A 298 -1.32 -0.79 30.13
C GLU A 298 -2.64 -1.56 29.96
N ILE A 299 -3.08 -1.79 28.71
CA ILE A 299 -4.25 -2.62 28.40
C ILE A 299 -4.11 -4.01 29.05
N LYS A 300 -2.94 -4.63 28.91
CA LYS A 300 -2.65 -5.94 29.53
C LYS A 300 -2.67 -5.89 31.07
N GLY A 301 -2.29 -4.77 31.67
CA GLY A 301 -2.37 -4.55 33.11
C GLY A 301 -3.82 -4.46 33.61
N ILE A 302 -4.67 -3.76 32.85
CA ILE A 302 -6.09 -3.55 33.16
C ILE A 302 -6.88 -4.85 33.05
N THR A 303 -6.63 -5.64 32.01
CA THR A 303 -7.42 -6.85 31.73
C THR A 303 -7.08 -8.02 32.66
N GLY A 304 -6.00 -7.92 33.45
CA GLY A 304 -5.68 -8.86 34.53
C GLY A 304 -5.26 -10.25 34.08
N GLU A 305 -5.28 -10.55 32.79
CA GLU A 305 -4.94 -11.84 32.22
C GLU A 305 -3.68 -11.74 31.35
N GLY A 306 -2.75 -12.65 31.60
CA GLY A 306 -1.68 -12.99 30.67
C GLY A 306 -2.20 -13.74 29.43
N ASP A 307 -3.43 -13.47 29.01
CA ASP A 307 -4.18 -14.19 28.00
C ASP A 307 -4.46 -13.25 26.83
N ASP A 308 -4.36 -13.80 25.65
CA ASP A 308 -4.13 -13.11 24.39
C ASP A 308 -5.45 -12.55 23.81
N GLY A 309 -6.55 -12.69 24.56
CA GLY A 309 -7.93 -12.49 24.13
C GLY A 309 -8.38 -11.05 23.93
N PHE A 310 -7.81 -10.07 24.65
CA PHE A 310 -8.31 -8.68 24.57
C PHE A 310 -7.86 -7.93 23.31
N ILE A 311 -6.83 -8.43 22.63
CA ILE A 311 -6.38 -7.93 21.31
C ILE A 311 -6.88 -8.87 20.19
N ASN A 312 -7.15 -10.15 20.50
CA ASN A 312 -7.69 -11.13 19.55
C ASN A 312 -9.18 -11.02 19.25
N GLU A 313 -9.93 -10.15 19.93
CA GLU A 313 -11.32 -9.90 19.53
C GLU A 313 -11.41 -9.28 18.11
N THR A 314 -10.33 -8.66 17.62
CA THR A 314 -10.22 -8.28 16.20
C THR A 314 -9.74 -9.40 15.28
N GLU A 315 -9.13 -10.46 15.82
CA GLU A 315 -8.65 -11.61 15.04
C GLU A 315 -9.78 -12.61 14.78
N THR A 316 -10.68 -12.83 15.76
CA THR A 316 -11.85 -13.74 15.59
C THR A 316 -12.95 -13.17 14.69
N CYS A 317 -13.09 -11.84 14.63
CA CYS A 317 -14.08 -11.15 13.80
C CYS A 317 -13.98 -11.46 12.31
N TRP A 318 -12.76 -11.67 11.84
CA TRP A 318 -12.42 -11.83 10.43
C TRP A 318 -11.86 -13.21 10.15
N GLU A 319 -12.01 -14.16 11.09
CA GLU A 319 -11.54 -15.55 10.91
C GLU A 319 -12.09 -16.17 9.64
N ASP A 320 -13.35 -15.86 9.30
CA ASP A 320 -14.03 -16.37 8.11
C ASP A 320 -13.93 -15.42 6.90
N ARG A 321 -13.20 -14.29 7.00
CA ARG A 321 -13.01 -13.38 5.87
C ARG A 321 -12.03 -14.01 4.85
N PRO A 322 -12.36 -14.00 3.54
CA PRO A 322 -11.39 -14.35 2.50
C PRO A 322 -10.16 -13.43 2.56
N ASP A 323 -8.95 -14.00 2.55
CA ASP A 323 -7.67 -13.26 2.50
C ASP A 323 -7.38 -12.71 1.08
N TYR A 324 -8.21 -11.79 0.60
CA TYR A 324 -8.10 -11.18 -0.73
C TYR A 324 -7.42 -9.80 -0.69
N ARG A 325 -6.80 -9.43 -1.80
CA ARG A 325 -6.13 -8.14 -2.02
C ARG A 325 -7.00 -7.27 -2.93
N PRO A 326 -7.60 -6.21 -2.39
CA PRO A 326 -8.24 -5.17 -3.20
C PRO A 326 -7.39 -4.68 -4.37
N GLY A 327 -8.00 -4.57 -5.55
CA GLY A 327 -7.35 -4.14 -6.79
C GLY A 327 -6.49 -5.19 -7.49
N TYR A 328 -6.37 -6.41 -6.93
CA TYR A 328 -5.56 -7.49 -7.50
C TYR A 328 -6.33 -8.80 -7.70
N ASP A 329 -7.16 -9.18 -6.73
CA ASP A 329 -7.88 -10.44 -6.78
C ASP A 329 -9.30 -10.15 -7.28
N LEU A 330 -9.56 -10.44 -8.56
CA LEU A 330 -10.86 -10.20 -9.21
C LEU A 330 -11.94 -11.12 -8.63
N GLY A 331 -13.09 -10.56 -8.24
CA GLY A 331 -14.29 -11.32 -7.92
C GLY A 331 -15.10 -10.79 -6.75
N TYR A 332 -16.08 -11.59 -6.32
CA TYR A 332 -16.89 -11.40 -5.12
C TYR A 332 -16.29 -12.16 -3.93
N PHE A 333 -16.28 -11.53 -2.76
CA PHE A 333 -15.75 -12.06 -1.51
C PHE A 333 -16.83 -11.98 -0.45
N ILE A 334 -17.37 -13.14 -0.06
CA ILE A 334 -18.57 -13.25 0.76
C ILE A 334 -18.25 -13.95 2.07
N TRP A 335 -18.62 -13.35 3.21
CA TRP A 335 -18.51 -14.00 4.51
C TRP A 335 -19.49 -13.44 5.52
N GLN A 336 -19.68 -14.17 6.62
CA GLN A 336 -20.44 -13.71 7.78
C GLN A 336 -19.52 -13.53 8.98
N ALA A 337 -19.47 -12.33 9.54
CA ALA A 337 -18.66 -12.03 10.73
C ALA A 337 -19.42 -12.37 12.01
N ASN A 338 -18.87 -13.28 12.82
CA ASN A 338 -19.50 -13.73 14.06
C ASN A 338 -19.56 -12.64 15.16
N CYS A 339 -18.64 -11.68 15.16
CA CYS A 339 -18.48 -10.71 16.26
C CYS A 339 -19.36 -9.46 16.14
N LYS A 340 -19.96 -9.22 14.96
CA LYS A 340 -20.83 -8.06 14.70
C LYS A 340 -22.26 -8.53 14.50
N GLN A 341 -22.84 -9.21 15.50
CA GLN A 341 -24.21 -9.73 15.43
C GLN A 341 -24.52 -10.50 14.13
N ASN A 342 -23.59 -11.33 13.67
CA ASN A 342 -23.72 -12.13 12.44
C ASN A 342 -23.90 -11.29 11.15
N THR A 343 -23.23 -10.13 11.05
CA THR A 343 -23.23 -9.28 9.85
C THR A 343 -22.61 -10.01 8.65
N TRP A 344 -23.31 -10.00 7.53
CA TRP A 344 -22.81 -10.44 6.23
C TRP A 344 -22.03 -9.32 5.56
N PHE A 345 -20.97 -9.72 4.86
CA PHE A 345 -20.17 -8.86 4.00
C PHE A 345 -20.11 -9.47 2.60
N VAL A 346 -20.28 -8.61 1.60
CA VAL A 346 -20.11 -8.91 0.19
C VAL A 346 -19.22 -7.82 -0.36
N ASP A 347 -17.91 -8.06 -0.37
CA ASP A 347 -16.96 -7.17 -1.04
C ASP A 347 -16.77 -7.66 -2.48
N TRP A 348 -16.42 -6.75 -3.39
CA TRP A 348 -15.92 -7.10 -4.72
C TRP A 348 -14.70 -6.27 -5.07
N SER A 349 -13.79 -6.86 -5.85
CA SER A 349 -12.52 -6.25 -6.25
C SER A 349 -12.27 -6.49 -7.73
N GLY A 350 -11.65 -5.53 -8.40
CA GLY A 350 -11.08 -5.71 -9.74
C GLY A 350 -9.61 -6.12 -9.68
N ASP A 351 -8.99 -6.40 -10.83
CA ASP A 351 -7.58 -6.81 -10.94
C ASP A 351 -6.69 -5.84 -11.75
N SER A 352 -7.19 -4.65 -12.10
CA SER A 352 -6.49 -3.61 -12.89
C SER A 352 -6.05 -4.01 -14.31
N LEU A 353 -6.37 -5.23 -14.78
CA LEU A 353 -5.88 -5.73 -16.08
C LEU A 353 -6.75 -5.31 -17.27
N GLN A 354 -7.99 -4.86 -17.02
CA GLN A 354 -8.93 -4.49 -18.08
C GLN A 354 -8.70 -3.04 -18.49
N GLU A 355 -8.03 -2.84 -19.62
CA GLU A 355 -7.93 -1.53 -20.27
C GLU A 355 -9.32 -1.11 -20.78
N SER A 356 -9.67 0.18 -20.60
CA SER A 356 -10.89 0.71 -21.20
C SER A 356 -10.80 0.61 -22.73
N THR A 357 -11.75 -0.10 -23.33
CA THR A 357 -11.81 -0.27 -24.79
C THR A 357 -12.73 0.75 -25.48
N LEU A 358 -13.41 1.59 -24.70
CA LEU A 358 -14.40 2.55 -25.18
C LEU A 358 -14.24 3.89 -24.45
N ASP A 359 -14.18 4.99 -25.21
CA ASP A 359 -13.93 6.36 -24.71
C ASP A 359 -14.93 6.86 -23.63
N GLU A 360 -16.03 6.13 -23.39
CA GLU A 360 -17.12 6.50 -22.47
C GLU A 360 -17.33 5.50 -21.33
N VAL A 361 -16.56 4.41 -21.26
CA VAL A 361 -16.70 3.39 -20.20
C VAL A 361 -15.46 3.38 -19.30
N PRO A 362 -15.62 3.49 -17.97
CA PRO A 362 -14.50 3.36 -17.04
C PRO A 362 -13.73 2.06 -17.30
N ALA A 363 -12.40 2.10 -17.20
CA ALA A 363 -11.59 0.88 -17.22
C ALA A 363 -11.91 0.07 -15.95
N GLY A 364 -12.49 -1.11 -16.10
CA GLY A 364 -12.87 -1.96 -14.97
C GLY A 364 -13.97 -2.95 -15.32
N TYR A 365 -14.36 -3.72 -14.30
CA TYR A 365 -15.38 -4.75 -14.39
C TYR A 365 -16.72 -4.20 -13.89
N LEU A 366 -17.80 -4.59 -14.57
CA LEU A 366 -19.14 -4.32 -14.08
C LEU A 366 -19.58 -5.43 -13.12
N MET A 367 -19.66 -5.10 -11.83
CA MET A 367 -20.14 -6.00 -10.78
C MET A 367 -21.60 -5.70 -10.50
N GLU A 368 -22.50 -6.63 -10.79
CA GLU A 368 -23.94 -6.45 -10.53
C GLU A 368 -24.54 -7.67 -9.84
N GLY A 369 -25.58 -7.47 -9.03
CA GLY A 369 -26.18 -8.58 -8.33
C GLY A 369 -27.44 -8.27 -7.56
N THR A 370 -28.15 -9.34 -7.22
CA THR A 370 -29.31 -9.33 -6.33
C THR A 370 -29.07 -10.28 -5.15
N ILE A 371 -29.32 -9.80 -3.94
CA ILE A 371 -29.21 -10.59 -2.69
C ILE A 371 -30.60 -10.64 -2.06
N LYS A 372 -31.07 -11.83 -1.70
CA LYS A 372 -32.41 -12.04 -1.13
C LYS A 372 -32.36 -12.80 0.18
N VAL A 373 -33.24 -12.44 1.11
CA VAL A 373 -33.55 -13.31 2.26
C VAL A 373 -34.70 -14.23 1.90
N VAL A 374 -34.56 -15.52 2.23
CA VAL A 374 -35.61 -16.51 1.95
C VAL A 374 -36.82 -16.33 2.88
N ASP A 375 -36.55 -16.18 4.18
CA ASP A 375 -37.57 -16.02 5.23
C ASP A 375 -37.06 -15.02 6.28
N GLY A 376 -37.34 -13.73 6.10
CA GLY A 376 -36.92 -12.69 7.02
C GLY A 376 -36.83 -11.32 6.35
N GLU A 377 -36.06 -10.43 6.98
CA GLU A 377 -35.79 -9.08 6.52
C GLU A 377 -34.32 -8.71 6.74
N PHE A 378 -33.81 -7.86 5.86
CA PHE A 378 -32.53 -7.17 5.98
C PHE A 378 -32.67 -5.97 6.91
N PHE A 379 -31.60 -5.70 7.66
CA PHE A 379 -31.45 -4.48 8.44
C PHE A 379 -29.97 -4.12 8.56
N ASN A 380 -29.65 -2.90 9.02
CA ASN A 380 -28.28 -2.39 9.08
C ASN A 380 -27.52 -2.56 7.77
N VAL A 381 -28.19 -2.23 6.66
CA VAL A 381 -27.62 -2.32 5.32
C VAL A 381 -26.76 -1.10 5.05
N GLY A 382 -25.52 -1.32 4.61
CA GLY A 382 -24.59 -0.24 4.30
C GLY A 382 -23.65 -0.59 3.16
N ILE A 383 -23.18 0.45 2.48
CA ILE A 383 -22.25 0.37 1.33
C ILE A 383 -20.82 0.73 1.75
N LYS A 384 -19.85 0.31 0.96
CA LYS A 384 -18.42 0.52 1.19
C LYS A 384 -17.77 0.90 -0.13
N ALA A 385 -17.13 2.07 -0.15
CA ALA A 385 -16.34 2.59 -1.26
C ALA A 385 -17.07 2.75 -2.62
N PHE A 386 -18.40 2.89 -2.61
CA PHE A 386 -19.16 3.18 -3.84
C PHE A 386 -18.76 4.53 -4.46
N GLU A 387 -18.68 4.54 -5.78
CA GLU A 387 -18.35 5.69 -6.61
C GLU A 387 -19.60 6.33 -7.26
N GLN A 388 -19.39 7.43 -7.99
CA GLN A 388 -20.46 8.23 -8.59
C GLN A 388 -21.36 7.44 -9.57
N PHE A 389 -20.84 6.38 -10.20
CA PHE A 389 -21.58 5.60 -11.19
C PHE A 389 -22.22 4.33 -10.63
N ASP A 390 -22.04 4.09 -9.33
CA ASP A 390 -22.57 2.90 -8.69
C ASP A 390 -24.00 3.13 -8.24
N THR A 391 -24.82 2.10 -8.42
CA THR A 391 -26.23 2.12 -8.01
C THR A 391 -26.48 1.05 -6.97
N PHE A 392 -27.32 1.39 -6.01
CA PHE A 392 -27.63 0.56 -4.85
C PHE A 392 -29.08 0.79 -4.44
N GLU A 393 -29.86 -0.28 -4.39
CA GLU A 393 -31.26 -0.26 -3.97
C GLU A 393 -31.48 -1.40 -2.98
N TRP A 394 -32.28 -1.17 -1.93
CA TRP A 394 -32.68 -2.25 -1.05
C TRP A 394 -34.12 -2.08 -0.55
N THR A 395 -34.71 -3.23 -0.21
CA THR A 395 -36.01 -3.40 0.44
C THR A 395 -35.82 -4.39 1.58
N ASP A 396 -36.85 -4.60 2.40
CA ASP A 396 -36.82 -5.55 3.51
C ASP A 396 -36.29 -6.92 3.09
N ASN A 397 -36.56 -7.40 1.87
CA ASN A 397 -36.19 -8.76 1.48
C ASN A 397 -35.24 -8.88 0.27
N GLU A 398 -34.82 -7.77 -0.31
CA GLU A 398 -34.02 -7.74 -1.54
C GLU A 398 -33.05 -6.56 -1.54
N ILE A 399 -31.78 -6.83 -1.83
CA ILE A 399 -30.73 -5.84 -2.13
C ILE A 399 -30.35 -6.00 -3.59
N LYS A 400 -30.25 -4.90 -4.33
CA LYS A 400 -29.76 -4.82 -5.70
C LYS A 400 -28.62 -3.83 -5.79
N PHE A 401 -27.60 -4.17 -6.55
CA PHE A 401 -26.47 -3.28 -6.77
C PHE A 401 -25.89 -3.46 -8.16
N LYS A 402 -25.23 -2.41 -8.61
CA LYS A 402 -24.44 -2.38 -9.84
C LYS A 402 -23.32 -1.37 -9.65
N ALA A 403 -22.08 -1.84 -9.69
CA ALA A 403 -20.90 -1.05 -9.42
C ALA A 403 -19.80 -1.29 -10.47
N TRP A 404 -19.03 -0.27 -10.79
CA TRP A 404 -17.83 -0.39 -11.63
C TRP A 404 -16.60 -0.51 -10.75
N VAL A 405 -15.83 -1.59 -10.92
CA VAL A 405 -14.62 -1.81 -10.11
C VAL A 405 -13.38 -1.88 -10.97
N GLY A 406 -12.46 -0.93 -10.76
CA GLY A 406 -11.14 -0.88 -11.38
C GLY A 406 -10.05 -1.48 -10.47
N PRO A 407 -8.93 -0.76 -10.21
CA PRO A 407 -7.87 -1.19 -9.28
C PRO A 407 -8.23 -0.96 -7.80
N HIS A 408 -9.52 -0.98 -7.45
CA HIS A 408 -10.01 -0.79 -6.09
C HIS A 408 -10.97 -1.93 -5.70
N PHE A 409 -11.72 -1.72 -4.65
CA PHE A 409 -12.74 -2.64 -4.17
C PHE A 409 -13.92 -1.84 -3.63
N ASP A 410 -15.11 -2.38 -3.79
CA ASP A 410 -16.31 -1.86 -3.14
C ASP A 410 -17.00 -3.00 -2.39
N GLY A 411 -18.12 -2.72 -1.74
CA GLY A 411 -18.85 -3.77 -1.06
C GLY A 411 -20.12 -3.32 -0.36
N ILE A 412 -20.85 -4.31 0.13
CA ILE A 412 -22.06 -4.15 0.93
C ILE A 412 -21.89 -4.95 2.21
N HIS A 413 -22.44 -4.42 3.30
CA HIS A 413 -22.65 -5.18 4.53
C HIS A 413 -24.11 -5.08 4.96
N PHE A 414 -24.61 -6.15 5.57
CA PHE A 414 -25.99 -6.20 6.04
C PHE A 414 -26.15 -7.23 7.16
N GLN A 415 -27.22 -7.08 7.93
CA GLN A 415 -27.71 -8.08 8.86
C GLN A 415 -29.04 -8.62 8.36
N SER A 416 -29.40 -9.81 8.82
CA SER A 416 -30.62 -10.48 8.36
C SER A 416 -31.24 -11.30 9.48
N THR A 417 -32.56 -11.23 9.62
CA THR A 417 -33.34 -12.09 10.52
C THR A 417 -33.49 -13.52 9.98
N SER A 418 -33.25 -13.72 8.68
CA SER A 418 -33.13 -15.03 8.04
C SER A 418 -31.75 -15.65 8.29
N ASN A 419 -31.70 -16.97 8.41
CA ASN A 419 -30.46 -17.76 8.39
C ASN A 419 -30.06 -18.22 6.98
N VAL A 420 -30.88 -17.96 5.95
CA VAL A 420 -30.62 -18.33 4.56
C VAL A 420 -30.67 -17.10 3.67
N ILE A 421 -29.56 -16.86 2.97
CA ILE A 421 -29.40 -15.76 2.01
C ILE A 421 -29.18 -16.35 0.61
N GLU A 422 -29.91 -15.86 -0.37
CA GLU A 422 -29.78 -16.21 -1.79
C GLU A 422 -29.00 -15.11 -2.52
N PHE A 423 -28.02 -15.50 -3.33
CA PHE A 423 -27.14 -14.62 -4.10
C PHE A 423 -27.28 -14.91 -5.59
N ASP A 424 -27.55 -13.86 -6.36
CA ASP A 424 -27.60 -13.86 -7.81
C ASP A 424 -26.62 -12.79 -8.33
N LEU A 425 -25.41 -13.19 -8.73
CA LEU A 425 -24.26 -12.30 -8.92
C LEU A 425 -23.70 -12.42 -10.35
N TYR A 426 -23.35 -11.31 -10.96
CA TYR A 426 -22.89 -11.23 -12.34
C TYR A 426 -21.62 -10.38 -12.43
N VAL A 427 -20.67 -10.82 -13.26
CA VAL A 427 -19.48 -10.06 -13.63
C VAL A 427 -19.56 -9.82 -15.13
N ASP A 428 -19.59 -8.55 -15.55
CA ASP A 428 -19.79 -8.12 -16.93
C ASP A 428 -21.07 -8.70 -17.57
N GLY A 429 -22.14 -8.84 -16.78
CA GLY A 429 -23.43 -9.37 -17.21
C GLY A 429 -23.47 -10.89 -17.40
N GLU A 430 -22.41 -11.61 -17.04
CA GLU A 430 -22.35 -13.07 -17.12
C GLU A 430 -22.21 -13.72 -15.73
N TYR A 431 -22.74 -14.94 -15.59
CA TYR A 431 -22.46 -15.77 -14.40
C TYR A 431 -21.05 -16.33 -14.48
N GLN A 432 -20.23 -15.98 -13.48
CA GLN A 432 -18.84 -16.41 -13.36
C GLN A 432 -18.62 -17.01 -11.97
N GLU A 433 -19.07 -18.26 -11.76
CA GLU A 433 -19.00 -18.91 -10.44
C GLU A 433 -17.57 -19.04 -9.88
N ASP A 434 -16.54 -19.06 -10.74
CA ASP A 434 -15.14 -19.12 -10.34
C ASP A 434 -14.55 -17.79 -9.87
N LEU A 435 -15.32 -16.70 -10.01
CA LEU A 435 -15.04 -15.38 -9.44
C LEU A 435 -15.86 -15.10 -8.17
N VAL A 436 -16.53 -16.10 -7.59
CA VAL A 436 -17.24 -15.95 -6.30
C VAL A 436 -16.54 -16.76 -5.23
N TYR A 437 -16.02 -16.10 -4.21
CA TYR A 437 -15.23 -16.69 -3.12
C TYR A 437 -15.96 -16.57 -1.79
N ILE A 438 -16.29 -17.70 -1.18
CA ILE A 438 -17.06 -17.78 0.06
C ILE A 438 -16.15 -18.22 1.20
N GLY A 439 -16.10 -17.39 2.24
CA GLY A 439 -15.36 -17.64 3.47
C GLY A 439 -13.83 -17.66 3.30
N LYS A 440 -13.14 -17.90 4.41
CA LYS A 440 -11.66 -17.94 4.46
C LYS A 440 -11.02 -18.98 3.54
N ASP A 441 -11.76 -20.03 3.20
CA ASP A 441 -11.29 -21.16 2.39
C ASP A 441 -11.53 -20.95 0.88
N TRP A 442 -12.07 -19.79 0.49
CA TRP A 442 -12.28 -19.40 -0.92
C TRP A 442 -13.16 -20.41 -1.67
N GLU A 443 -14.23 -20.88 -1.02
CA GLU A 443 -15.13 -21.84 -1.65
C GLU A 443 -15.91 -21.18 -2.78
N ASN A 444 -15.95 -21.80 -3.96
CA ASN A 444 -16.82 -21.35 -5.05
C ASN A 444 -18.21 -22.02 -4.94
N PRO A 445 -19.29 -21.31 -5.28
CA PRO A 445 -20.61 -21.91 -5.37
C PRO A 445 -20.67 -22.94 -6.50
N ALA A 446 -21.63 -23.87 -6.43
CA ALA A 446 -21.83 -24.87 -7.49
C ALA A 446 -22.48 -24.31 -8.77
N GLY A 447 -22.95 -23.06 -8.72
CA GLY A 447 -23.61 -22.33 -9.79
C GLY A 447 -24.24 -21.06 -9.25
N ILE A 448 -24.72 -20.19 -10.14
CA ILE A 448 -25.43 -18.95 -9.79
C ILE A 448 -26.84 -19.02 -10.39
N PRO A 449 -27.90 -18.71 -9.62
CA PRO A 449 -27.90 -18.27 -8.22
C PRO A 449 -27.59 -19.40 -7.22
N PHE A 450 -27.15 -19.04 -6.01
CA PHE A 450 -26.87 -19.97 -4.91
C PHE A 450 -27.38 -19.47 -3.57
N LYS A 451 -27.39 -20.36 -2.55
CA LYS A 451 -27.81 -20.04 -1.18
C LYS A 451 -26.69 -20.31 -0.20
N LEU A 452 -26.54 -19.43 0.78
CA LEU A 452 -25.67 -19.64 1.93
C LEU A 452 -26.52 -19.72 3.20
N GLU A 453 -26.20 -20.70 4.04
CA GLU A 453 -26.71 -20.79 5.40
C GLU A 453 -25.73 -20.08 6.33
N GLY A 454 -26.22 -19.14 7.12
CA GLY A 454 -25.48 -18.48 8.18
C GLY A 454 -26.29 -18.44 9.46
N LYS A 455 -25.91 -17.55 10.38
CA LYS A 455 -26.64 -17.29 11.62
C LYS A 455 -27.57 -16.10 11.42
N ALA A 456 -28.82 -16.24 11.83
CA ALA A 456 -29.72 -15.09 11.90
C ALA A 456 -29.18 -14.06 12.90
N SER A 457 -29.29 -12.79 12.54
CA SER A 457 -29.07 -11.65 13.42
C SER A 457 -30.34 -11.42 14.25
N ILE A 458 -30.17 -10.96 15.49
CA ILE A 458 -31.29 -10.59 16.37
C ILE A 458 -31.46 -9.08 16.23
N MET A 459 -32.65 -8.65 15.83
CA MET A 459 -32.99 -7.23 15.79
C MET A 459 -33.34 -6.77 17.22
N GLU A 460 -32.35 -6.31 17.96
CA GLU A 460 -32.58 -5.66 19.26
C GLU A 460 -32.92 -4.18 19.06
N GLU A 461 -33.81 -3.65 19.91
CA GLU A 461 -34.40 -2.31 19.80
C GLU A 461 -33.37 -1.14 19.84
N PHE A 462 -32.11 -1.44 20.18
CA PHE A 462 -31.00 -0.49 20.28
C PHE A 462 -29.87 -0.69 19.24
N ASP A 463 -29.99 -1.71 18.38
CA ASP A 463 -28.94 -2.11 17.44
C ASP A 463 -29.21 -1.68 15.99
N VAL A 464 -30.37 -1.07 15.73
CA VAL A 464 -30.65 -0.42 14.45
C VAL A 464 -29.76 0.82 14.37
N ILE A 465 -28.67 0.69 13.62
CA ILE A 465 -27.66 1.73 13.50
C ILE A 465 -28.28 2.95 12.83
N CYS A 466 -29.12 2.75 11.80
CA CYS A 466 -29.81 3.79 11.04
C CYS A 466 -31.31 3.51 10.93
N GLU A 467 -32.14 4.56 11.06
CA GLU A 467 -33.60 4.46 10.92
C GLU A 467 -34.00 3.98 9.51
N GLU A 468 -35.23 3.47 9.38
CA GLU A 468 -35.76 2.98 8.10
C GLU A 468 -35.65 4.06 7.00
N GLY A 469 -34.89 3.77 5.94
CA GLY A 469 -34.63 4.70 4.82
C GLY A 469 -33.30 5.47 4.89
N GLN A 470 -32.57 5.38 6.00
CA GLN A 470 -31.22 5.94 6.14
C GLN A 470 -30.14 4.93 5.69
N LEU A 471 -29.02 5.43 5.16
CA LEU A 471 -27.85 4.60 4.82
C LEU A 471 -26.74 4.78 5.87
N PHE A 472 -26.06 3.69 6.23
CA PHE A 472 -24.87 3.75 7.07
C PHE A 472 -23.62 3.96 6.21
N ILE A 473 -23.07 5.17 6.21
CA ILE A 473 -21.90 5.57 5.42
C ILE A 473 -20.85 6.18 6.35
N LYS A 474 -19.59 5.74 6.28
CA LYS A 474 -18.45 6.28 7.07
C LYS A 474 -18.71 6.38 8.59
N ASN A 475 -19.52 5.46 9.14
CA ASN A 475 -19.98 5.42 10.54
C ASN A 475 -21.06 6.43 10.95
N GLU A 476 -21.74 7.06 10.00
CA GLU A 476 -22.87 7.94 10.26
C GLU A 476 -24.10 7.46 9.47
N CYS A 477 -25.28 7.71 10.03
CA CYS A 477 -26.53 7.52 9.32
C CYS A 477 -26.86 8.79 8.57
N VAL A 478 -26.95 8.66 7.26
CA VAL A 478 -27.30 9.77 6.37
C VAL A 478 -28.75 9.62 5.96
N ASP A 479 -29.54 10.62 6.32
CA ASP A 479 -30.87 10.88 5.76
C ASP A 479 -30.71 11.22 4.28
N GLU A 480 -31.44 10.51 3.41
CA GLU A 480 -31.73 10.88 2.01
C GLU A 480 -30.54 11.41 1.18
N ILE A 481 -30.00 10.56 0.32
CA ILE A 481 -29.26 11.01 -0.87
C ILE A 481 -30.32 11.55 -1.84
N GLU A 482 -30.21 12.82 -2.27
CA GLU A 482 -31.25 13.55 -3.04
C GLU A 482 -31.99 12.66 -4.05
N GLU A 483 -33.30 12.49 -3.87
CA GLU A 483 -34.16 11.78 -4.82
C GLU A 483 -34.10 12.45 -6.20
N VAL A 484 -33.47 11.79 -7.17
CA VAL A 484 -33.63 12.15 -8.58
C VAL A 484 -34.87 11.43 -9.11
N GLU A 485 -36.02 12.11 -9.14
CA GLU A 485 -37.24 11.61 -9.79
C GLU A 485 -36.96 11.33 -11.27
N ILE A 486 -37.00 10.06 -11.67
CA ILE A 486 -37.10 9.63 -13.07
C ILE A 486 -38.52 9.10 -13.25
N GLU A 487 -39.33 9.78 -14.06
CA GLU A 487 -40.67 9.31 -14.44
C GLU A 487 -40.56 8.03 -15.27
N GLU A 488 -40.72 6.86 -14.65
CA GLU A 488 -41.03 5.61 -15.37
C GLU A 488 -42.34 4.98 -14.88
N SER A 489 -43.24 4.76 -15.84
CA SER A 489 -44.54 4.12 -15.66
C SER A 489 -44.39 2.60 -15.69
N ASP A 490 -44.74 1.91 -14.61
CA ASP A 490 -45.80 0.88 -14.62
C ASP A 490 -46.00 0.19 -13.24
N ASN A 491 -47.27 -0.09 -12.94
CA ASN A 491 -47.78 -0.68 -11.69
C ASN A 491 -47.35 -2.15 -11.50
N ASN A 492 -46.61 -2.46 -10.42
CA ASN A 492 -46.94 -3.51 -9.45
C ASN A 492 -45.84 -3.67 -8.38
N GLY A 493 -46.19 -3.38 -7.12
CA GLY A 493 -45.34 -3.58 -5.93
C GLY A 493 -44.88 -2.26 -5.32
N ILE A 494 -45.10 -2.07 -4.02
CA ILE A 494 -44.54 -0.92 -3.28
C ILE A 494 -43.06 -1.23 -3.04
N GLY A 495 -42.22 -1.00 -4.04
CA GLY A 495 -40.77 -0.91 -3.90
C GLY A 495 -40.38 0.55 -4.04
N LYS A 496 -39.63 1.10 -3.07
CA LYS A 496 -39.02 2.42 -3.21
C LYS A 496 -37.70 2.23 -3.97
N LYS A 497 -37.51 3.01 -5.04
CA LYS A 497 -36.31 2.98 -5.90
C LYS A 497 -35.42 4.13 -5.45
N TYR A 498 -34.18 3.84 -5.05
CA TYR A 498 -33.23 4.84 -4.57
C TYR A 498 -32.04 4.89 -5.54
N ASN A 499 -31.82 6.02 -6.23
CA ASN A 499 -30.61 6.23 -7.01
C ASN A 499 -29.62 7.04 -6.17
N LEU A 500 -28.39 6.54 -6.05
CA LEU A 500 -27.30 7.29 -5.43
C LEU A 500 -26.83 8.40 -6.37
N ALA A 501 -27.08 9.66 -6.01
CA ALA A 501 -26.30 10.79 -6.49
C ALA A 501 -25.40 11.24 -5.34
N ILE A 502 -24.18 10.69 -5.24
CA ILE A 502 -23.22 11.12 -4.21
C ILE A 502 -22.97 12.63 -4.38
N PRO A 503 -23.25 13.48 -3.37
CA PRO A 503 -22.92 14.90 -3.46
C PRO A 503 -21.42 15.04 -3.69
N THR A 504 -21.02 15.85 -4.67
CA THR A 504 -19.61 16.10 -5.07
C THR A 504 -18.71 16.60 -3.94
N ASP A 505 -19.31 16.92 -2.80
CA ASP A 505 -18.69 17.58 -1.67
C ASP A 505 -18.25 16.57 -0.58
N ILE A 506 -18.55 15.27 -0.77
CA ILE A 506 -18.31 14.17 0.21
C ILE A 506 -17.43 13.02 -0.36
N ALA A 507 -17.18 13.02 -1.68
CA ALA A 507 -16.18 12.17 -2.35
C ALA A 507 -14.79 12.80 -2.21
#